data_AF-A0A337S278-F1
#
_entry.id   AF-A0A337S278-F1
#
_cell.length_a   1.000
_cell.length_b   1.000
_cell.length_c   1.000
_cell.angle_alpha   90.00
_cell.angle_beta   90.00
_cell.angle_gamma   90.00
#
_symmetry.space_group_name_H-M   'P 1'
#
loop_
_entity.id
_entity.type
_entity.pdbx_description
1 polymer ?
#
loop_
_entity_poly.entity_id
_entity_poly.type
_entity_poly.pdbx_seq_one_letter_code
_entity_poly.pdbx_strand_id
1 'polypeptide(L)'
;MENQANNTVGASPCEAELQELMEQIDIMVSNKKLDWERKMRALETRLDLRDQELANAQTCLDQKGQEVGLLRQKLDSLEKCNLAMTQNYEGQLQTLKAQFSKLTNSFEKLRLHQMKQSKVRRKELLHPREEIPFELSNLNQKLEKQAQSYQIQLNGKKQCIEDSSSEVPQLMCEPDHSCEASERDEFIIEKLKSAVSEIALSRNKLQDENQKLLQELKMYQRQCQAMEAGLSEVKSELQSRDDLLRIIEMERLQLHRELLKIGECQSTHENKKRHESSYSPSTKEPERKRKELFSVILDQPNHEKELNKIHPEMFKDEMKRKSVLEIRSQLYQEEECHGSEQERMRNEISDLTEELHQKEITIATIMKKAAFLERQLKMELEIKEKMLSKQQVSDMRYKAVRTENTHLKGMMGDLDPGQYMTSEITDIKSLDFTNREHSRHTSINKLEHENERLRNDLAKLRSNGKSAWANQNTYEEMGRYTYQNQMKMEKNEDRLSQDREPNRSVTPPLPPLPFQTREMTSPLVSDDEVFPLSPPDIVFPASLAAQHFLLEEEKRAKEFEKLLNTHIDELQKHTEFTLNKYTKLKQNRHI
;
A
#
# COMPACT_ATOMS: atom_id res chain seq x y z
N MET A 1 100.89 -2.08 -31.41
CA MET A 1 100.25 -2.68 -32.58
C MET A 1 99.23 -3.66 -32.08
N GLU A 2 97.96 -3.30 -32.08
CA GLU A 2 96.85 -4.09 -32.64
C GLU A 2 95.57 -3.26 -32.52
N ASN A 3 94.87 -3.18 -33.64
CA ASN A 3 93.91 -2.14 -33.97
C ASN A 3 92.60 -2.31 -33.20
N GLN A 4 92.28 -1.31 -32.38
CA GLN A 4 90.91 -1.02 -31.95
C GLN A 4 90.16 -0.41 -33.16
N ALA A 5 89.73 -1.27 -34.08
CA ALA A 5 88.75 -0.89 -35.09
C ALA A 5 87.36 -0.98 -34.45
N ASN A 6 86.86 0.17 -33.99
CA ASN A 6 85.43 0.38 -33.75
C ASN A 6 84.67 0.08 -35.05
N ASN A 7 84.18 -1.15 -35.20
CA ASN A 7 83.12 -1.47 -36.14
C ASN A 7 81.79 -1.05 -35.50
N THR A 8 81.59 0.25 -35.27
CA THR A 8 80.25 0.83 -35.28
C THR A 8 79.83 0.93 -36.73
N VAL A 9 79.40 -0.21 -37.29
CA VAL A 9 78.55 -0.22 -38.48
C VAL A 9 77.30 0.54 -38.04
N GLY A 10 77.20 1.81 -38.46
CA GLY A 10 75.97 2.57 -38.27
C GLY A 10 74.85 1.79 -38.93
N ALA A 11 73.87 1.35 -38.14
CA ALA A 11 72.64 0.76 -38.66
C ALA A 11 72.16 1.66 -39.80
N SER A 12 71.83 1.04 -40.94
CA SER A 12 71.31 1.82 -42.07
C SER A 12 70.06 2.59 -41.61
N PRO A 13 69.74 3.76 -42.18
CA PRO A 13 68.53 4.51 -41.79
C PRO A 13 67.25 3.65 -41.79
N CYS A 14 67.17 2.69 -42.71
CA CYS A 14 66.09 1.71 -42.81
C CYS A 14 66.04 0.73 -41.62
N GLU A 15 67.19 0.34 -41.08
CA GLU A 15 67.28 -0.57 -39.93
C GLU A 15 66.89 0.12 -38.62
N ALA A 16 67.21 1.41 -38.47
CA ALA A 16 66.75 2.22 -37.34
C ALA A 16 65.23 2.44 -37.36
N GLU A 17 64.65 2.76 -38.53
CA GLU A 17 63.19 2.91 -38.69
C GLU A 17 62.44 1.62 -38.39
N LEU A 18 62.97 0.47 -38.81
CA LEU A 18 62.36 -0.83 -38.55
C LEU A 18 62.43 -1.19 -37.06
N GLN A 19 63.53 -0.86 -36.39
CA GLN A 19 63.68 -1.07 -34.96
C GLN A 19 62.74 -0.17 -34.14
N GLU A 20 62.52 1.09 -34.56
CA GLU A 20 61.54 1.98 -33.95
C GLU A 20 60.10 1.47 -34.14
N LEU A 21 59.76 0.97 -35.33
CA LEU A 21 58.44 0.36 -35.58
C LEU A 21 58.20 -0.88 -34.72
N MET A 22 59.20 -1.75 -34.56
CA MET A 22 59.11 -2.91 -33.67
C MET A 22 58.88 -2.48 -32.21
N GLU A 23 59.60 -1.46 -31.74
CA GLU A 23 59.42 -0.93 -30.39
C GLU A 23 58.01 -0.33 -30.21
N GLN A 24 57.47 0.38 -31.20
CA GLN A 24 56.10 0.88 -31.17
C GLN A 24 55.06 -0.25 -31.14
N ILE A 25 55.29 -1.34 -31.89
CA ILE A 25 54.43 -2.53 -31.86
C ILE A 25 54.48 -3.18 -30.48
N ASP A 26 55.66 -3.36 -29.90
CA ASP A 26 55.83 -3.96 -28.57
C ASP A 26 55.13 -3.14 -27.48
N ILE A 27 55.26 -1.81 -27.52
CA ILE A 27 54.54 -0.89 -26.61
C ILE A 27 53.02 -1.03 -26.82
N MET A 28 52.54 -1.07 -28.06
CA MET A 28 51.12 -1.21 -28.35
C MET A 28 50.56 -2.56 -27.85
N VAL A 29 51.27 -3.66 -28.12
CA VAL A 29 50.89 -5.01 -27.68
C VAL A 29 50.90 -5.10 -26.15
N SER A 30 51.92 -4.54 -25.50
CA SER A 30 52.01 -4.46 -24.04
C SER A 30 50.86 -3.66 -23.44
N ASN A 31 50.54 -2.49 -23.99
CA ASN A 31 49.41 -1.67 -23.55
C ASN A 31 48.07 -2.39 -23.72
N LYS A 32 47.86 -3.05 -24.88
CA LYS A 32 46.67 -3.87 -25.10
C LYS A 32 46.60 -4.98 -24.06
N LYS A 33 47.66 -5.76 -23.87
CA LYS A 33 47.70 -6.84 -22.87
C LYS A 33 47.32 -6.32 -21.48
N LEU A 34 47.87 -5.19 -21.06
CA LEU A 34 47.56 -4.57 -19.77
C LEU A 34 46.09 -4.14 -19.69
N ASP A 35 45.50 -3.61 -20.76
CA ASP A 35 44.06 -3.31 -20.84
C ASP A 35 43.20 -4.58 -20.67
N TRP A 36 43.57 -5.67 -21.34
CA TRP A 36 42.87 -6.96 -21.20
C TRP A 36 42.97 -7.50 -19.77
N GLU A 37 44.15 -7.42 -19.15
CA GLU A 37 44.34 -7.83 -17.75
C GLU A 37 43.53 -6.97 -16.78
N ARG A 38 43.44 -5.65 -16.99
CA ARG A 38 42.57 -4.78 -16.18
C ARG A 38 41.09 -5.15 -16.35
N LYS A 39 40.65 -5.41 -17.58
CA LYS A 39 39.27 -5.84 -17.86
C LYS A 39 38.95 -7.19 -17.22
N MET A 40 39.87 -8.15 -17.30
CA MET A 40 39.74 -9.46 -16.67
C MET A 40 39.60 -9.32 -15.14
N ARG A 41 40.50 -8.58 -14.48
CA ARG A 41 40.42 -8.31 -13.04
C ARG A 41 39.12 -7.61 -12.62
N ALA A 42 38.64 -6.66 -13.43
CA ALA A 42 37.37 -6.00 -13.17
C ALA A 42 36.17 -6.96 -13.30
N LEU A 43 36.21 -7.90 -14.24
CA LEU A 43 35.18 -8.93 -14.39
C LEU A 43 35.22 -9.94 -13.23
N GLU A 44 36.41 -10.38 -12.83
CA GLU A 44 36.61 -11.27 -11.67
C GLU A 44 36.03 -10.64 -10.39
N THR A 45 36.40 -9.38 -10.11
CA THR A 45 35.87 -8.65 -8.93
C THR A 45 34.35 -8.53 -8.98
N ARG A 46 33.77 -8.30 -10.17
CA ARG A 46 32.31 -8.25 -10.34
C ARG A 46 31.65 -9.60 -10.11
N LEU A 47 32.29 -10.70 -10.51
CA LEU A 47 31.80 -12.05 -10.28
C LEU A 47 31.81 -12.38 -8.77
N ASP A 48 32.92 -12.10 -8.08
CA ASP A 48 33.04 -12.31 -6.63
C ASP A 48 31.97 -11.54 -5.84
N LEU A 49 31.70 -10.29 -6.22
CA LEU A 49 30.63 -9.49 -5.63
C LEU A 49 29.25 -10.14 -5.86
N ARG A 50 29.00 -10.69 -7.05
CA ARG A 50 27.72 -11.37 -7.35
C ARG A 50 27.58 -12.66 -6.56
N ASP A 51 28.64 -13.44 -6.43
CA ASP A 51 28.62 -14.66 -5.63
C ASP A 51 28.39 -14.35 -4.14
N GLN A 52 28.97 -13.27 -3.63
CA GLN A 52 28.70 -12.79 -2.27
C GLN A 52 27.25 -12.31 -2.10
N GLU A 53 26.70 -11.55 -3.06
CA GLU A 53 25.29 -11.13 -3.07
C GLU A 53 24.35 -12.35 -3.05
N LEU A 54 24.65 -13.37 -3.86
CA LEU A 54 23.87 -14.61 -3.92
C LEU A 54 23.95 -15.39 -2.59
N ALA A 55 25.12 -15.51 -1.99
CA ALA A 55 25.29 -16.17 -0.69
C ALA A 55 24.51 -15.45 0.43
N ASN A 56 24.52 -14.12 0.41
CA ASN A 56 23.75 -13.30 1.36
C ASN A 56 22.24 -13.47 1.15
N ALA A 57 21.78 -13.46 -0.11
CA ALA A 57 20.38 -13.67 -0.46
C ALA A 57 19.91 -15.07 -0.04
N GLN A 58 20.72 -16.09 -0.28
CA GLN A 58 20.43 -17.47 0.14
C GLN A 58 20.28 -17.57 1.66
N THR A 59 21.20 -16.97 2.43
CA THR A 59 21.13 -16.96 3.89
C THR A 59 19.85 -16.27 4.39
N CYS A 60 19.45 -15.17 3.76
CA CYS A 60 18.21 -14.47 4.09
C CYS A 60 16.97 -15.33 3.79
N LEU A 61 16.96 -16.02 2.64
CA LEU A 61 15.89 -16.95 2.27
C LEU A 61 15.77 -18.10 3.28
N ASP A 62 16.89 -18.68 3.71
CA ASP A 62 16.90 -19.75 4.69
C ASP A 62 16.33 -19.29 6.06
N GLN A 63 16.70 -18.09 6.51
CA GLN A 63 16.13 -17.48 7.71
C GLN A 63 14.61 -17.28 7.59
N LYS A 64 14.16 -16.75 6.45
CA LYS A 64 12.71 -16.60 6.18
C LYS A 64 12.00 -17.94 6.09
N GLY A 65 12.63 -18.97 5.55
CA GLY A 65 12.14 -20.34 5.58
C GLY A 65 11.89 -20.85 7.01
N GLN A 66 12.83 -20.59 7.93
CA GLN A 66 12.68 -20.94 9.34
C GLN A 66 11.55 -20.17 10.04
N GLU A 67 11.44 -18.86 9.81
CA GLU A 67 10.34 -18.03 10.33
C GLU A 67 8.97 -18.55 9.86
N VAL A 68 8.83 -18.84 8.57
CA VAL A 68 7.60 -19.42 7.99
C VAL A 68 7.30 -20.78 8.61
N GLY A 69 8.31 -21.62 8.82
CA GLY A 69 8.16 -22.91 9.51
C GLY A 69 7.57 -22.77 10.92
N LEU A 70 8.11 -21.84 11.71
CA LEU A 70 7.62 -21.51 13.05
C LEU A 70 6.17 -20.98 13.03
N LEU A 71 5.86 -20.08 12.10
CA LEU A 71 4.52 -19.54 11.94
C LEU A 71 3.51 -20.63 11.56
N ARG A 72 3.90 -21.55 10.68
CA ARG A 72 3.07 -22.68 10.28
C ARG A 72 2.77 -23.63 11.45
N GLN A 73 3.77 -23.89 12.31
CA GLN A 73 3.57 -24.67 13.53
C GLN A 73 2.61 -23.96 14.51
N LYS A 74 2.75 -22.64 14.69
CA LYS A 74 1.83 -21.85 15.52
C LYS A 74 0.40 -21.90 14.98
N LEU A 75 0.23 -21.78 13.66
CA LEU A 75 -1.07 -21.85 13.02
C LEU A 75 -1.74 -23.22 13.25
N ASP A 76 -1.00 -24.31 13.04
CA ASP A 76 -1.49 -25.68 13.28
C ASP A 76 -1.89 -25.88 14.76
N SER A 77 -1.10 -25.35 15.71
CA SER A 77 -1.45 -25.42 17.14
C SER A 77 -2.73 -24.64 17.48
N LEU A 78 -2.92 -23.48 16.86
CA LEU A 78 -4.10 -22.65 17.06
C LEU A 78 -5.35 -23.33 16.46
N GLU A 79 -5.22 -23.91 15.28
CA GLU A 79 -6.30 -24.64 14.60
C GLU A 79 -6.73 -25.85 15.42
N LYS A 80 -5.78 -26.64 15.94
CA LYS A 80 -6.06 -27.76 16.86
C LYS A 80 -6.77 -27.29 18.13
N CYS A 81 -6.33 -26.20 18.73
CA CYS A 81 -6.97 -25.63 19.92
C CYS A 81 -8.40 -25.17 19.64
N ASN A 82 -8.62 -24.49 18.51
CA ASN A 82 -9.93 -24.00 18.10
C ASN A 82 -10.89 -25.14 17.78
N LEU A 83 -10.40 -26.20 17.13
CA LEU A 83 -11.17 -27.41 16.87
C LEU A 83 -11.62 -28.08 18.18
N ALA A 84 -10.71 -28.25 19.14
CA ALA A 84 -11.04 -28.81 20.45
C ALA A 84 -12.06 -27.95 21.21
N MET A 85 -11.93 -26.63 21.14
CA MET A 85 -12.87 -25.69 21.75
C MET A 85 -14.26 -25.78 21.10
N THR A 86 -14.31 -25.88 19.77
CA THR A 86 -15.56 -26.05 19.01
C THR A 86 -16.26 -27.34 19.40
N GLN A 87 -15.52 -28.45 19.49
CA GLN A 87 -16.06 -29.74 19.93
C GLN A 87 -16.61 -29.67 21.37
N ASN A 88 -15.96 -28.94 22.26
CA ASN A 88 -16.45 -28.74 23.63
C ASN A 88 -17.79 -28.00 23.64
N TYR A 89 -17.90 -26.88 22.91
CA TYR A 89 -19.14 -26.12 22.82
C TYR A 89 -20.26 -26.91 22.13
N GLU A 90 -19.94 -27.70 21.11
CA GLU A 90 -20.90 -28.59 20.48
C GLU A 90 -21.44 -29.63 21.48
N GLY A 91 -20.57 -30.21 22.31
CA GLY A 91 -20.97 -31.13 23.38
C GLY A 91 -21.88 -30.48 24.43
N GLN A 92 -21.56 -29.24 24.85
CA GLN A 92 -22.44 -28.48 25.76
C GLN A 92 -23.80 -28.19 25.12
N LEU A 93 -23.82 -27.80 23.84
CA LEU A 93 -25.05 -27.52 23.10
C LEU A 93 -25.91 -28.78 22.95
N GLN A 94 -25.32 -29.94 22.67
CA GLN A 94 -26.04 -31.21 22.62
C GLN A 94 -26.65 -31.57 23.98
N THR A 95 -25.90 -31.35 25.06
CA THR A 95 -26.39 -31.56 26.43
C THR A 95 -27.59 -30.67 26.74
N LEU A 96 -27.51 -29.39 26.39
CA LEU A 96 -28.60 -28.43 26.59
C LEU A 96 -29.83 -28.81 25.76
N LYS A 97 -29.65 -29.20 24.49
CA LYS A 97 -30.74 -29.72 23.64
C LYS A 97 -31.43 -30.93 24.29
N ALA A 98 -30.66 -31.87 24.85
CA ALA A 98 -31.22 -33.02 25.53
C ALA A 98 -32.02 -32.64 26.79
N GLN A 99 -31.54 -31.66 27.57
CA GLN A 99 -32.29 -31.12 28.71
C GLN A 99 -33.59 -30.45 28.27
N PHE A 100 -33.55 -29.67 27.19
CA PHE A 100 -34.73 -29.01 26.63
C PHE A 100 -35.76 -30.04 26.16
N SER A 101 -35.34 -31.10 25.46
CA SER A 101 -36.25 -32.20 25.08
C SER A 101 -36.88 -32.89 26.29
N LYS A 102 -36.12 -33.11 27.37
CA LYS A 102 -36.67 -33.65 28.63
C LYS A 102 -37.71 -32.72 29.23
N LEU A 103 -37.43 -31.41 29.27
CA LEU A 103 -38.33 -30.40 29.80
C LEU A 103 -39.62 -30.32 28.96
N THR A 104 -39.52 -30.26 27.64
CA THR A 104 -40.66 -30.29 26.71
C THR A 104 -41.54 -31.52 26.96
N ASN A 105 -40.95 -32.71 27.06
CA ASN A 105 -41.68 -33.94 27.36
C ASN A 105 -42.38 -33.88 28.73
N SER A 106 -41.73 -33.30 29.75
CA SER A 106 -42.33 -33.13 31.08
C SER A 106 -43.52 -32.17 31.05
N PHE A 107 -43.41 -31.08 30.28
CA PHE A 107 -44.47 -30.09 30.12
C PHE A 107 -45.67 -30.67 29.36
N GLU A 108 -45.43 -31.42 28.28
CA GLU A 108 -46.49 -32.11 27.55
C GLU A 108 -47.24 -33.12 28.42
N LYS A 109 -46.51 -33.91 29.23
CA LYS A 109 -47.13 -34.82 30.21
C LYS A 109 -48.00 -34.07 31.22
N LEU A 110 -47.52 -32.95 31.75
CA LEU A 110 -48.29 -32.12 32.69
C LEU A 110 -49.54 -31.53 32.02
N ARG A 111 -49.41 -31.01 30.80
CA ARG A 111 -50.53 -30.49 30.01
C ARG A 111 -51.59 -31.55 29.72
N LEU A 112 -51.16 -32.76 29.34
CA LEU A 112 -52.05 -33.92 29.14
C LEU A 112 -52.76 -34.31 30.44
N HIS A 113 -52.05 -34.33 31.57
CA HIS A 113 -52.64 -34.59 32.88
C HIS A 113 -53.70 -33.54 33.24
N GLN A 114 -53.39 -32.26 33.08
CA GLN A 114 -54.31 -31.15 33.36
C GLN A 114 -55.56 -31.21 32.47
N MET A 115 -55.40 -31.53 31.18
CA MET A 115 -56.53 -31.76 30.28
C MET A 115 -57.39 -32.96 30.71
N LYS A 116 -56.79 -34.09 31.09
CA LYS A 116 -57.52 -35.24 31.64
C LYS A 116 -58.28 -34.86 32.92
N GLN A 117 -57.63 -34.17 33.85
CA GLN A 117 -58.24 -33.71 35.11
C GLN A 117 -59.41 -32.74 34.87
N SER A 118 -59.27 -31.80 33.92
CA SER A 118 -60.36 -30.89 33.55
C SER A 118 -61.56 -31.62 32.93
N LYS A 119 -61.33 -32.70 32.17
CA LYS A 119 -62.39 -33.55 31.61
C LYS A 119 -63.10 -34.37 32.70
N VAL A 120 -62.37 -34.79 33.74
CA VAL A 120 -62.95 -35.45 34.92
C VAL A 120 -63.80 -34.46 35.73
N ARG A 121 -63.29 -33.27 36.06
CA ARG A 121 -64.09 -32.21 36.73
C ARG A 121 -65.34 -31.80 35.94
N ARG A 122 -65.27 -31.72 34.60
CA ARG A 122 -66.45 -31.43 33.76
C ARG A 122 -67.47 -32.57 33.75
N LYS A 123 -67.04 -33.82 33.93
CA LYS A 123 -67.94 -34.97 34.10
C LYS A 123 -68.56 -35.01 35.50
N GLU A 124 -67.83 -34.58 36.53
CA GLU A 124 -68.34 -34.46 37.91
C GLU A 124 -69.35 -33.30 38.07
N LEU A 125 -69.24 -32.23 37.27
CA LEU A 125 -70.15 -31.07 37.30
C LEU A 125 -71.52 -31.31 36.61
N LEU A 126 -71.74 -32.50 36.02
CA LEU A 126 -73.02 -32.85 35.36
C LEU A 126 -74.00 -33.61 36.29
N HIS A 127 -73.68 -33.75 37.58
CA HIS A 127 -74.64 -34.20 38.59
C HIS A 127 -75.05 -33.04 39.50
N PRO A 128 -76.33 -32.63 39.53
CA PRO A 128 -76.76 -31.57 40.42
C PRO A 128 -76.86 -32.14 41.83
N ARG A 129 -76.08 -31.60 42.77
CA ARG A 129 -76.36 -31.75 44.19
C ARG A 129 -76.39 -30.37 44.82
N GLU A 130 -77.61 -29.97 45.16
CA GLU A 130 -77.97 -28.88 46.05
C GLU A 130 -77.25 -29.03 47.41
N GLU A 131 -77.22 -27.95 48.20
CA GLU A 131 -76.71 -27.84 49.59
C GLU A 131 -75.33 -27.16 49.79
N ILE A 132 -75.08 -25.96 49.26
CA ILE A 132 -74.09 -25.01 49.86
C ILE A 132 -74.51 -23.50 49.83
N PRO A 133 -75.76 -23.09 50.13
CA PRO A 133 -76.01 -21.68 50.50
C PRO A 133 -76.11 -21.40 52.02
N PHE A 134 -76.21 -22.41 52.88
CA PHE A 134 -76.65 -22.21 54.27
C PHE A 134 -75.51 -21.92 55.28
N GLU A 135 -74.30 -22.45 55.06
CA GLU A 135 -73.19 -22.29 56.01
C GLU A 135 -72.49 -20.91 55.92
N LEU A 136 -72.45 -20.30 54.73
CA LEU A 136 -71.82 -18.99 54.52
C LEU A 136 -72.60 -17.84 55.19
N SER A 137 -73.93 -17.97 55.27
CA SER A 137 -74.83 -17.01 55.92
C SER A 137 -74.61 -16.97 57.44
N ASN A 138 -74.40 -18.13 58.05
CA ASN A 138 -74.22 -18.26 59.49
C ASN A 138 -72.85 -17.73 59.97
N LEU A 139 -71.80 -17.90 59.14
CA LEU A 139 -70.47 -17.38 59.43
C LEU A 139 -70.40 -15.84 59.27
N ASN A 140 -71.07 -15.29 58.26
CA ASN A 140 -71.19 -13.83 58.09
C ASN A 140 -71.92 -13.16 59.26
N GLN A 141 -72.99 -13.77 59.77
CA GLN A 141 -73.72 -13.22 60.92
C GLN A 141 -72.90 -13.23 62.22
N LYS A 142 -71.95 -14.16 62.37
CA LYS A 142 -71.02 -14.20 63.51
C LYS A 142 -69.93 -13.12 63.43
N LEU A 143 -69.37 -12.88 62.23
CA LEU A 143 -68.38 -11.83 62.01
C LEU A 143 -68.96 -10.43 62.26
N GLU A 144 -70.21 -10.20 61.86
CA GLU A 144 -70.90 -8.92 62.03
C GLU A 144 -71.16 -8.59 63.51
N LYS A 145 -71.53 -9.58 64.32
CA LYS A 145 -71.70 -9.43 65.78
C LYS A 145 -70.37 -9.16 66.49
N GLN A 146 -69.27 -9.74 66.01
CA GLN A 146 -67.94 -9.51 66.59
C GLN A 146 -67.41 -8.10 66.26
N ALA A 147 -67.67 -7.59 65.05
CA ALA A 147 -67.31 -6.22 64.66
C ALA A 147 -68.07 -5.15 65.48
N GLN A 148 -69.36 -5.38 65.76
CA GLN A 148 -70.16 -4.47 66.61
C GLN A 148 -69.67 -4.43 68.06
N SER A 149 -69.14 -5.54 68.59
CA SER A 149 -68.59 -5.60 69.95
C SER A 149 -67.31 -4.77 70.11
N TYR A 150 -66.41 -4.77 69.10
CA TYR A 150 -65.20 -3.95 69.11
C TYR A 150 -65.51 -2.44 68.99
N GLN A 151 -66.56 -2.07 68.27
CA GLN A 151 -66.98 -0.67 68.12
C GLN A 151 -67.47 -0.06 69.46
N ILE A 152 -68.09 -0.87 70.33
CA ILE A 152 -68.62 -0.41 71.63
C ILE A 152 -67.50 -0.26 72.67
N GLN A 153 -66.43 -1.05 72.59
CA GLN A 153 -65.27 -0.93 73.49
C GLN A 153 -64.41 0.32 73.21
N LEU A 154 -64.35 0.79 71.96
CA LEU A 154 -63.56 1.97 71.57
C LEU A 154 -64.23 3.30 71.96
N ASN A 155 -65.55 3.33 72.12
CA ASN A 155 -66.31 4.54 72.48
C ASN A 155 -66.47 4.76 73.99
N GLY A 156 -66.03 3.82 74.84
CA GLY A 156 -66.16 3.90 76.31
C GLY A 156 -65.00 4.57 77.06
N LYS A 157 -63.96 5.08 76.36
CA LYS A 157 -62.77 5.67 76.98
C LYS A 157 -62.46 7.08 76.45
N LYS A 158 -63.41 8.00 76.57
CA LYS A 158 -63.16 9.45 76.52
C LYS A 158 -64.21 10.20 77.34
N GLN A 159 -64.01 10.31 78.66
CA GLN A 159 -64.40 11.50 79.42
C GLN A 159 -63.79 11.50 80.84
N CYS A 160 -63.25 12.67 81.22
CA CYS A 160 -63.01 13.20 82.57
C CYS A 160 -61.72 12.78 83.33
N ILE A 161 -61.00 13.64 84.06
CA ILE A 161 -61.03 15.10 84.37
C ILE A 161 -59.63 15.42 84.96
N GLU A 162 -59.12 16.64 84.74
CA GLU A 162 -57.92 17.24 85.34
C GLU A 162 -58.02 17.39 86.87
N ASP A 163 -56.89 17.28 87.60
CA ASP A 163 -56.32 18.39 88.40
C ASP A 163 -55.42 17.94 89.58
N SER A 164 -54.36 18.75 89.77
CA SER A 164 -53.67 19.09 91.03
C SER A 164 -52.46 18.29 91.56
N SER A 165 -51.32 19.00 91.47
CA SER A 165 -50.34 19.35 92.53
C SER A 165 -49.31 18.33 93.06
N SER A 166 -48.03 18.64 92.74
CA SER A 166 -46.90 18.90 93.66
C SER A 166 -46.67 17.95 94.86
N GLU A 167 -45.52 17.25 94.84
CA GLU A 167 -44.40 17.45 95.79
C GLU A 167 -43.22 16.52 95.47
N VAL A 168 -42.00 17.09 95.53
CA VAL A 168 -40.67 16.47 95.55
C VAL A 168 -40.10 16.86 96.93
N PRO A 169 -39.41 16.00 97.73
CA PRO A 169 -37.96 15.85 97.55
C PRO A 169 -37.22 14.61 98.10
N GLN A 170 -36.05 14.37 97.47
CA GLN A 170 -34.80 13.75 97.96
C GLN A 170 -34.79 12.23 98.22
N LEU A 171 -33.75 11.44 97.91
CA LEU A 171 -32.30 11.63 97.74
C LEU A 171 -31.73 10.34 97.08
N MET A 172 -30.60 10.43 96.36
CA MET A 172 -29.42 9.51 96.37
C MET A 172 -28.75 9.35 94.99
N CYS A 173 -27.56 9.96 94.88
CA CYS A 173 -26.35 9.60 94.12
C CYS A 173 -26.40 8.99 92.71
N GLU A 174 -25.86 9.76 91.75
CA GLU A 174 -24.91 9.35 90.68
C GLU A 174 -23.88 8.29 91.14
N PRO A 175 -23.23 7.49 90.25
CA PRO A 175 -23.07 7.73 88.80
C PRO A 175 -23.27 6.49 87.89
N ASP A 176 -23.51 6.73 86.59
CA ASP A 176 -22.82 5.97 85.51
C ASP A 176 -23.11 6.56 84.12
N HIS A 177 -22.37 7.63 83.77
CA HIS A 177 -22.31 8.19 82.41
C HIS A 177 -21.13 7.66 81.58
N SER A 178 -20.43 6.61 82.04
CA SER A 178 -19.19 6.12 81.42
C SER A 178 -19.38 5.09 80.29
N CYS A 179 -20.50 4.36 80.27
CA CYS A 179 -20.70 3.25 79.33
C CYS A 179 -21.06 3.70 77.89
N GLU A 180 -21.97 4.67 77.73
CA GLU A 180 -22.38 5.17 76.39
C GLU A 180 -21.29 6.00 75.69
N ALA A 181 -20.34 6.57 76.45
CA ALA A 181 -19.19 7.26 75.87
C ALA A 181 -18.22 6.27 75.21
N SER A 182 -17.98 5.12 75.86
CA SER A 182 -17.09 4.07 75.37
C SER A 182 -17.57 3.44 74.06
N GLU A 183 -18.87 3.15 73.91
CA GLU A 183 -19.44 2.55 72.69
C GLU A 183 -19.42 3.52 71.49
N ARG A 184 -19.63 4.82 71.73
CA ARG A 184 -19.53 5.84 70.66
C ARG A 184 -18.09 6.03 70.19
N ASP A 185 -17.13 6.03 71.13
CA ASP A 185 -15.72 6.11 70.80
C ASP A 185 -15.25 4.86 70.02
N GLU A 186 -15.75 3.67 70.37
CA GLU A 186 -15.47 2.43 69.65
C GLU A 186 -16.02 2.45 68.21
N PHE A 187 -17.25 2.94 68.01
CA PHE A 187 -17.83 3.14 66.67
C PHE A 187 -17.06 4.16 65.83
N ILE A 188 -16.60 5.27 66.42
CA ILE A 188 -15.78 6.28 65.75
C ILE A 188 -14.41 5.71 65.37
N ILE A 189 -13.79 4.93 66.26
CA ILE A 189 -12.52 4.23 65.99
C ILE A 189 -12.68 3.26 64.83
N GLU A 190 -13.77 2.48 64.78
CA GLU A 190 -13.99 1.52 63.70
C GLU A 190 -14.24 2.22 62.35
N LYS A 191 -14.98 3.33 62.35
CA LYS A 191 -15.12 4.22 61.18
C LYS A 191 -13.78 4.78 60.70
N LEU A 192 -12.92 5.22 61.63
CA LEU A 192 -11.59 5.73 61.30
C LEU A 192 -10.68 4.63 60.74
N LYS A 193 -10.70 3.42 61.32
CA LYS A 193 -9.97 2.26 60.80
C LYS A 193 -10.39 1.90 59.38
N SER A 194 -11.70 1.86 59.11
CA SER A 194 -12.25 1.59 57.78
C SER A 194 -11.82 2.67 56.77
N ALA A 195 -11.90 3.95 57.15
CA ALA A 195 -11.44 5.06 56.30
C ALA A 195 -9.93 5.00 56.02
N VAL A 196 -9.10 4.69 57.03
CA VAL A 196 -7.66 4.51 56.86
C VAL A 196 -7.35 3.32 55.93
N SER A 197 -8.10 2.22 56.04
CA SER A 197 -7.96 1.08 55.14
C SER A 197 -8.33 1.41 53.69
N GLU A 198 -9.40 2.18 53.47
CA GLU A 198 -9.76 2.66 52.12
C GLU A 198 -8.71 3.60 51.54
N ILE A 199 -8.17 4.52 52.34
CA ILE A 199 -7.08 5.43 51.92
C ILE A 199 -5.82 4.63 51.55
N ALA A 200 -5.48 3.59 52.31
CA ALA A 200 -4.33 2.73 52.01
C ALA A 200 -4.51 1.97 50.69
N LEU A 201 -5.70 1.43 50.43
CA LEU A 201 -6.03 0.76 49.16
C LEU A 201 -5.99 1.74 47.98
N SER A 202 -6.56 2.94 48.14
CA SER A 202 -6.52 4.00 47.13
C SER A 202 -5.09 4.45 46.80
N ARG A 203 -4.26 4.64 47.83
CA ARG A 203 -2.83 4.98 47.68
C ARG A 203 -2.08 3.90 46.89
N ASN A 204 -2.27 2.63 47.21
CA ASN A 204 -1.61 1.53 46.49
C ASN A 204 -2.04 1.50 45.02
N LYS A 205 -3.33 1.70 44.75
CA LYS A 205 -3.86 1.74 43.39
C LYS A 205 -3.27 2.90 42.57
N LEU A 206 -3.15 4.09 43.17
CA LEU A 206 -2.49 5.25 42.56
C LEU A 206 -1.00 5.03 42.33
N GLN A 207 -0.34 4.27 43.21
CA GLN A 207 1.08 3.91 43.05
C GLN A 207 1.28 2.97 41.85
N ASP A 208 0.41 1.98 41.70
CA ASP A 208 0.43 1.05 40.55
C ASP A 208 0.14 1.79 39.23
N GLU A 209 -0.84 2.69 39.22
CA GLU A 209 -1.14 3.55 38.07
C GLU A 209 0.04 4.46 37.70
N ASN A 210 0.70 5.07 38.70
CA ASN A 210 1.91 5.86 38.47
C ASN A 210 3.05 5.02 37.86
N GLN A 211 3.24 3.79 38.33
CA GLN A 211 4.28 2.91 37.79
C GLN A 211 3.98 2.52 36.35
N LYS A 212 2.71 2.30 36.01
CA LYS A 212 2.26 2.02 34.64
C LYS A 212 2.46 3.21 33.71
N LEU A 213 2.07 4.41 34.15
CA LEU A 213 2.30 5.65 33.40
C LEU A 213 3.79 5.92 33.17
N LEU A 214 4.65 5.64 34.16
CA LEU A 214 6.09 5.78 34.01
C LEU A 214 6.66 4.83 32.96
N GLN A 215 6.17 3.58 32.91
CA GLN A 215 6.56 2.62 31.87
C GLN A 215 6.10 3.07 30.48
N GLU A 216 4.87 3.57 30.38
CA GLU A 216 4.30 4.09 29.14
C GLU A 216 5.06 5.31 28.62
N LEU A 217 5.41 6.25 29.51
CA LEU A 217 6.26 7.40 29.18
C LEU A 217 7.63 6.97 28.67
N LYS A 218 8.24 5.94 29.28
CA LYS A 218 9.51 5.37 28.82
C LYS A 218 9.38 4.66 27.47
N MET A 219 8.23 4.07 27.16
CA MET A 219 7.94 3.50 25.84
C MET A 219 7.85 4.59 24.78
N TYR A 220 7.08 5.65 25.04
CA TYR A 220 6.97 6.79 24.14
C TYR A 220 8.32 7.48 23.91
N GLN A 221 9.13 7.65 24.95
CA GLN A 221 10.47 8.22 24.82
C GLN A 221 11.36 7.41 23.86
N ARG A 222 11.35 6.08 23.96
CA ARG A 222 12.10 5.21 23.03
C ARG A 222 11.56 5.30 21.61
N GLN A 223 10.24 5.41 21.46
CA GLN A 223 9.62 5.57 20.14
C GLN A 223 10.03 6.90 19.49
N CYS A 224 10.07 7.99 20.25
CA CYS A 224 10.59 9.28 19.76
C CYS A 224 12.05 9.16 19.31
N GLN A 225 12.91 8.53 20.10
CA GLN A 225 14.33 8.31 19.74
C GLN A 225 14.49 7.47 18.46
N ALA A 226 13.68 6.42 18.30
CA ALA A 226 13.70 5.59 17.09
C ALA A 226 13.25 6.39 15.85
N MET A 227 12.23 7.23 16.00
CA MET A 227 11.75 8.10 14.93
C MET A 227 12.76 9.18 14.56
N GLU A 228 13.44 9.79 15.54
CA GLU A 228 14.53 10.74 15.31
C GLU A 228 15.71 10.08 14.57
N ALA A 229 16.07 8.85 14.94
CA ALA A 229 17.10 8.09 14.24
C ALA A 229 16.71 7.81 12.77
N GLY A 230 15.47 7.37 12.53
CA GLY A 230 14.96 7.15 11.17
C GLY A 230 14.92 8.44 10.34
N LEU A 231 14.54 9.57 10.93
CA LEU A 231 14.60 10.88 10.25
C LEU A 231 16.04 11.28 9.90
N SER A 232 17.00 11.01 10.79
CA SER A 232 18.42 11.27 10.51
C SER A 232 18.95 10.41 9.36
N GLU A 233 18.53 9.15 9.27
CA GLU A 233 18.89 8.24 8.18
C GLU A 233 18.36 8.75 6.82
N VAL A 234 17.05 9.06 6.75
CA VAL A 234 16.43 9.62 5.53
C VAL A 234 17.09 10.93 5.11
N LYS A 235 17.46 11.77 6.07
CA LYS A 235 18.19 13.02 5.78
C LYS A 235 19.57 12.75 5.17
N SER A 236 20.31 11.76 5.67
CA SER A 236 21.60 11.38 5.11
C SER A 236 21.47 10.77 3.70
N GLU A 237 20.43 9.98 3.46
CA GLU A 237 20.13 9.43 2.14
C GLU A 237 19.80 10.54 1.14
N LEU A 238 18.95 11.50 1.53
CA LEU A 238 18.62 12.65 0.70
C LEU A 238 19.87 13.45 0.31
N GLN A 239 20.75 13.73 1.27
CA GLN A 239 22.01 14.42 1.02
C GLN A 239 22.88 13.66 0.01
N SER A 240 22.98 12.33 0.13
CA SER A 240 23.75 11.51 -0.82
C SER A 240 23.17 11.54 -2.24
N ARG A 241 21.83 11.60 -2.37
CA ARG A 241 21.14 11.74 -3.66
C ARG A 241 21.41 13.11 -4.29
N ASP A 242 21.41 14.17 -3.48
CA ASP A 242 21.75 15.52 -3.95
C ASP A 242 23.21 15.62 -4.41
N ASP A 243 24.13 14.93 -3.73
CA ASP A 243 25.53 14.85 -4.15
C ASP A 243 25.67 14.09 -5.47
N LEU A 244 24.97 12.98 -5.65
CA LEU A 244 24.93 12.24 -6.92
C LEU A 244 24.35 13.08 -8.06
N LEU A 245 23.25 13.80 -7.83
CA LEU A 245 22.66 14.71 -8.82
C LEU A 245 23.66 15.79 -9.25
N ARG A 246 24.48 16.29 -8.31
CA ARG A 246 25.54 17.26 -8.59
C ARG A 246 26.62 16.69 -9.50
N ILE A 247 27.01 15.43 -9.27
CA ILE A 247 27.99 14.72 -10.10
C ILE A 247 27.43 14.56 -11.52
N ILE A 248 26.20 14.06 -11.65
CA ILE A 248 25.53 13.88 -12.96
C ILE A 248 25.41 15.21 -13.72
N GLU A 249 25.04 16.29 -13.03
CA GLU A 249 24.96 17.63 -13.63
C GLU A 249 26.32 18.09 -14.16
N MET A 250 27.38 17.85 -13.39
CA MET A 250 28.75 18.19 -13.78
C MET A 250 29.22 17.38 -14.99
N GLU A 251 28.91 16.08 -15.05
CA GLU A 251 29.18 15.22 -16.21
C GLU A 251 28.40 15.67 -17.45
N ARG A 252 27.11 16.04 -17.30
CA ARG A 252 26.30 16.57 -18.40
C ARG A 252 26.93 17.82 -19.01
N LEU A 253 27.40 18.74 -18.15
CA LEU A 253 28.07 19.97 -18.57
C LEU A 253 29.43 19.68 -19.24
N GLN A 254 30.18 18.70 -18.74
CA GLN A 254 31.43 18.26 -19.38
C GLN A 254 31.18 17.70 -20.78
N LEU A 255 30.20 16.81 -20.93
CA LEU A 255 29.82 16.24 -22.22
C LEU A 255 29.34 17.32 -23.21
N HIS A 256 28.55 18.30 -22.74
CA HIS A 256 28.17 19.44 -23.57
C HIS A 256 29.41 20.21 -24.07
N ARG A 257 30.40 20.44 -23.21
CA ARG A 257 31.66 21.11 -23.60
C ARG A 257 32.44 20.30 -24.62
N GLU A 258 32.49 18.97 -24.48
CA GLU A 258 33.15 18.09 -25.44
C GLU A 258 32.43 18.05 -26.79
N LEU A 259 31.10 18.01 -26.80
CA LEU A 259 30.30 18.10 -28.03
C LEU A 259 30.54 19.42 -28.78
N LEU A 260 30.62 20.54 -28.05
CA LEU A 260 30.99 21.83 -28.63
C LEU A 260 32.37 21.81 -29.30
N LYS A 261 33.38 21.24 -28.61
CA LYS A 261 34.73 21.08 -29.18
C LYS A 261 34.74 20.19 -30.43
N ILE A 262 33.97 19.09 -30.43
CA ILE A 262 33.85 18.21 -31.60
C ILE A 262 33.19 18.94 -32.77
N GLY A 263 32.15 19.73 -32.52
CA GLY A 263 31.50 20.56 -33.54
C GLY A 263 32.44 21.61 -34.15
N GLU A 264 33.31 22.23 -33.33
CA GLU A 264 34.36 23.15 -33.80
C GLU A 264 35.42 22.44 -34.67
N CYS A 265 35.88 21.26 -34.26
CA CYS A 265 36.80 20.42 -35.05
C CYS A 265 36.18 19.96 -36.38
N GLN A 266 34.88 19.65 -36.40
CA GLN A 266 34.17 19.28 -37.62
C GLN A 266 33.99 20.48 -38.55
N SER A 267 33.65 21.67 -38.04
CA SER A 267 33.51 22.87 -38.88
C SER A 267 34.85 23.31 -39.47
N THR A 268 35.95 23.21 -38.71
CA THR A 268 37.29 23.51 -39.22
C THR A 268 37.75 22.50 -40.27
N HIS A 269 37.44 21.21 -40.10
CA HIS A 269 37.66 20.18 -41.13
C HIS A 269 36.80 20.41 -42.38
N GLU A 270 35.52 20.78 -42.23
CA GLU A 270 34.63 21.11 -43.35
C GLU A 270 35.06 22.36 -44.11
N ASN A 271 35.51 23.39 -43.39
CA ASN A 271 36.04 24.61 -43.98
C ASN A 271 37.38 24.36 -44.70
N LYS A 272 38.22 23.47 -44.16
CA LYS A 272 39.43 23.00 -44.84
C LYS A 272 39.11 22.19 -46.09
N LYS A 273 38.12 21.29 -46.05
CA LYS A 273 37.60 20.56 -47.23
C LYS A 273 37.02 21.51 -48.28
N ARG A 274 36.31 22.57 -47.87
CA ARG A 274 35.80 23.63 -48.78
C ARG A 274 36.94 24.41 -49.45
N HIS A 275 38.00 24.72 -48.71
CA HIS A 275 39.19 25.40 -49.25
C HIS A 275 40.06 24.50 -50.16
N GLU A 276 40.23 23.22 -49.82
CA GLU A 276 40.95 22.24 -50.68
C GLU A 276 40.15 21.87 -51.94
N SER A 277 38.81 21.85 -51.86
CA SER A 277 37.91 21.69 -53.02
C SER A 277 37.95 22.90 -53.97
N SER A 278 38.31 24.09 -53.47
CA SER A 278 38.42 25.31 -54.29
C SER A 278 39.76 25.40 -55.07
N TYR A 279 40.75 24.55 -54.77
CA TYR A 279 42.05 24.50 -55.44
C TYR A 279 42.42 23.07 -55.86
N SER A 280 41.50 22.37 -56.53
CA SER A 280 41.83 21.16 -57.30
C SER A 280 41.62 21.44 -58.79
N PRO A 281 42.65 21.31 -59.65
CA PRO A 281 42.49 21.47 -61.09
C PRO A 281 41.48 20.46 -61.64
N SER A 282 40.46 21.00 -62.31
CA SER A 282 39.45 20.29 -63.11
C SER A 282 40.03 19.08 -63.85
N THR A 283 39.57 17.88 -63.49
CA THR A 283 39.79 16.64 -64.21
C THR A 283 38.99 16.68 -65.53
N LYS A 284 39.55 17.35 -66.53
CA LYS A 284 39.22 17.20 -67.94
C LYS A 284 40.49 17.03 -68.78
N GLU A 285 41.36 16.10 -68.42
CA GLU A 285 42.42 15.59 -69.31
C GLU A 285 43.03 14.31 -68.72
N PRO A 286 42.54 13.12 -69.13
CA PRO A 286 43.48 12.14 -69.68
C PRO A 286 42.87 11.23 -70.78
N GLU A 287 41.87 11.66 -71.54
CA GLU A 287 41.28 10.84 -72.62
C GLU A 287 41.80 11.15 -74.03
N ARG A 288 42.62 12.19 -74.24
CA ARG A 288 43.16 12.51 -75.57
C ARG A 288 44.51 11.88 -75.92
N LYS A 289 45.18 11.18 -75.00
CA LYS A 289 46.50 10.58 -75.25
C LYS A 289 46.52 9.05 -75.29
N ARG A 290 45.41 8.42 -75.65
CA ARG A 290 45.36 6.97 -75.91
C ARG A 290 45.01 6.59 -77.36
N LYS A 291 44.84 7.57 -78.25
CA LYS A 291 44.56 7.36 -79.69
C LYS A 291 45.61 7.95 -80.65
N GLU A 292 46.66 8.60 -80.16
CA GLU A 292 47.73 9.20 -80.99
C GLU A 292 49.00 8.34 -81.12
N LEU A 293 49.00 7.10 -80.63
CA LEU A 293 50.16 6.20 -80.73
C LEU A 293 50.05 5.12 -81.82
N PHE A 294 49.04 5.19 -82.70
CA PHE A 294 48.83 4.17 -83.74
C PHE A 294 48.62 4.69 -85.17
N SER A 295 49.11 5.89 -85.54
CA SER A 295 48.93 6.36 -86.93
C SER A 295 50.10 7.10 -87.58
N VAL A 296 51.34 6.98 -87.09
CA VAL A 296 52.49 7.45 -87.87
C VAL A 296 53.62 6.45 -87.75
N ILE A 297 53.83 5.68 -88.82
CA ILE A 297 55.10 5.40 -89.52
C ILE A 297 54.76 4.31 -90.55
N LEU A 298 54.27 4.75 -91.70
CA LEU A 298 54.48 4.07 -92.97
C LEU A 298 54.77 5.18 -93.97
N ASP A 299 56.05 5.44 -94.21
CA ASP A 299 56.59 5.86 -95.50
C ASP A 299 58.13 5.77 -95.48
N GLN A 300 58.65 5.19 -96.56
CA GLN A 300 60.00 4.69 -96.91
C GLN A 300 61.05 5.80 -97.18
N PRO A 301 62.33 5.53 -97.60
CA PRO A 301 63.07 4.26 -97.78
C PRO A 301 64.56 4.22 -97.32
N ASN A 302 65.11 2.99 -97.31
CA ASN A 302 66.49 2.55 -97.57
C ASN A 302 67.68 3.06 -96.73
N HIS A 303 68.28 2.13 -95.98
CA HIS A 303 69.65 1.70 -96.28
C HIS A 303 69.85 0.20 -96.02
N GLU A 304 70.17 -0.52 -97.10
CA GLU A 304 70.76 -1.85 -97.10
C GLU A 304 72.10 -1.82 -96.36
N LYS A 305 72.21 -2.62 -95.28
CA LYS A 305 73.38 -3.36 -94.78
C LYS A 305 73.25 -3.56 -93.28
N GLU A 306 72.50 -4.57 -92.84
CA GLU A 306 72.62 -5.20 -91.50
C GLU A 306 71.87 -6.57 -91.45
N LEU A 307 71.52 -7.19 -92.58
CA LEU A 307 70.63 -8.37 -92.61
C LEU A 307 71.26 -9.72 -92.22
N ASN A 308 72.53 -9.75 -91.80
CA ASN A 308 73.21 -11.01 -91.42
C ASN A 308 73.54 -11.14 -89.93
N LYS A 309 72.97 -10.30 -89.05
CA LYS A 309 73.01 -10.48 -87.58
C LYS A 309 71.64 -10.70 -86.93
N ILE A 310 70.55 -10.57 -87.69
CA ILE A 310 69.19 -10.39 -87.16
C ILE A 310 68.49 -11.72 -86.80
N HIS A 311 68.99 -12.86 -87.31
CA HIS A 311 68.31 -14.15 -87.13
C HIS A 311 68.35 -14.72 -85.69
N PRO A 312 69.45 -14.61 -84.90
CA PRO A 312 69.47 -15.03 -83.50
C PRO A 312 68.79 -14.03 -82.55
N GLU A 313 68.78 -12.75 -82.91
CA GLU A 313 68.22 -11.66 -82.09
C GLU A 313 66.69 -11.61 -82.18
N MET A 314 66.11 -11.78 -83.38
CA MET A 314 64.66 -11.90 -83.53
C MET A 314 64.08 -13.09 -82.76
N PHE A 315 64.77 -14.24 -82.75
CA PHE A 315 64.30 -15.41 -82.01
C PHE A 315 64.32 -15.19 -80.49
N LYS A 316 65.33 -14.47 -79.96
CA LYS A 316 65.38 -14.07 -78.56
C LYS A 316 64.29 -13.05 -78.22
N ASP A 317 64.00 -12.11 -79.12
CA ASP A 317 62.99 -11.07 -78.90
C ASP A 317 61.56 -11.64 -78.95
N GLU A 318 61.31 -12.59 -79.86
CA GLU A 318 60.07 -13.39 -79.92
C GLU A 318 59.85 -14.18 -78.63
N MET A 319 60.90 -14.84 -78.12
CA MET A 319 60.83 -15.62 -76.87
C MET A 319 60.59 -14.72 -75.66
N LYS A 320 61.23 -13.54 -75.60
CA LYS A 320 60.95 -12.51 -74.58
C LYS A 320 59.51 -12.02 -74.67
N ARG A 321 59.00 -11.73 -75.87
CA ARG A 321 57.63 -11.26 -76.07
C ARG A 321 56.60 -12.31 -75.63
N LYS A 322 56.86 -13.59 -75.92
CA LYS A 322 56.03 -14.71 -75.45
C LYS A 322 56.06 -14.84 -73.92
N SER A 323 57.24 -14.75 -73.29
CA SER A 323 57.38 -14.77 -71.83
C SER A 323 56.68 -13.59 -71.15
N VAL A 324 56.76 -12.38 -71.70
CA VAL A 324 56.06 -11.19 -71.18
C VAL A 324 54.54 -11.34 -71.30
N LEU A 325 54.04 -11.89 -72.41
CA LEU A 325 52.61 -12.18 -72.57
C LEU A 325 52.12 -13.21 -71.56
N GLU A 326 52.93 -14.23 -71.26
CA GLU A 326 52.58 -15.27 -70.29
C GLU A 326 52.58 -14.74 -68.86
N ILE A 327 53.57 -13.93 -68.46
CA ILE A 327 53.58 -13.23 -67.16
C ILE A 327 52.38 -12.29 -67.04
N ARG A 328 52.04 -11.56 -68.11
CA ARG A 328 50.89 -10.65 -68.11
C ARG A 328 49.57 -11.41 -67.97
N SER A 329 49.44 -12.56 -68.63
CA SER A 329 48.27 -13.43 -68.49
C SER A 329 48.13 -13.98 -67.07
N GLN A 330 49.25 -14.39 -66.45
CA GLN A 330 49.27 -14.87 -65.06
C GLN A 330 48.87 -13.76 -64.08
N LEU A 331 49.39 -12.54 -64.25
CA LEU A 331 49.01 -11.39 -63.42
C LEU A 331 47.52 -11.05 -63.53
N TYR A 332 46.95 -11.08 -64.74
CA TYR A 332 45.51 -10.85 -64.92
C TYR A 332 44.67 -11.92 -64.20
N GLN A 333 45.08 -13.18 -64.27
CA GLN A 333 44.34 -14.28 -63.67
C GLN A 333 44.46 -14.30 -62.13
N GLU A 334 45.62 -13.88 -61.60
CA GLU A 334 45.86 -13.70 -60.17
C GLU A 334 45.09 -12.48 -59.63
N GLU A 335 45.03 -11.37 -60.37
CA GLU A 335 44.25 -10.18 -60.03
C GLU A 335 42.74 -10.45 -60.02
N GLU A 336 42.22 -11.24 -60.97
CA GLU A 336 40.82 -11.68 -60.99
C GLU A 336 40.49 -12.65 -59.84
N CYS A 337 41.41 -13.55 -59.50
CA CYS A 337 41.28 -14.46 -58.37
C CYS A 337 41.24 -13.69 -57.04
N HIS A 338 42.18 -12.76 -56.82
CA HIS A 338 42.20 -11.87 -55.67
C HIS A 338 40.98 -10.94 -55.60
N GLY A 339 40.51 -10.42 -56.74
CA GLY A 339 39.28 -9.64 -56.80
C GLY A 339 38.05 -10.43 -56.32
N SER A 340 37.96 -11.71 -56.69
CA SER A 340 36.89 -12.61 -56.24
C SER A 340 36.95 -12.93 -54.75
N GLU A 341 38.16 -13.11 -54.19
CA GLU A 341 38.37 -13.32 -52.76
C GLU A 341 38.01 -12.09 -51.94
N GLN A 342 38.43 -10.91 -52.40
CA GLN A 342 38.13 -9.65 -51.74
C GLN A 342 36.63 -9.35 -51.77
N GLU A 343 35.94 -9.72 -52.85
CA GLU A 343 34.47 -9.59 -52.95
C GLU A 343 33.74 -10.54 -51.98
N ARG A 344 34.21 -11.79 -51.84
CA ARG A 344 33.67 -12.71 -50.83
C ARG A 344 33.81 -12.16 -49.42
N MET A 345 34.98 -11.60 -49.09
CA MET A 345 35.19 -10.96 -47.78
C MET A 345 34.29 -9.74 -47.58
N ARG A 346 34.09 -8.90 -48.62
CA ARG A 346 33.16 -7.76 -48.54
C ARG A 346 31.73 -8.21 -48.25
N ASN A 347 31.28 -9.29 -48.89
CA ASN A 347 29.95 -9.85 -48.66
C ASN A 347 29.82 -10.41 -47.24
N GLU A 348 30.81 -11.17 -46.76
CA GLU A 348 30.79 -11.69 -45.38
C GLU A 348 30.80 -10.57 -44.34
N ILE A 349 31.54 -9.48 -44.57
CA ILE A 349 31.51 -8.30 -43.70
C ILE A 349 30.13 -7.63 -43.71
N SER A 350 29.47 -7.51 -44.87
CA SER A 350 28.10 -6.98 -44.97
C SER A 350 27.10 -7.86 -44.23
N ASP A 351 27.15 -9.17 -44.42
CA ASP A 351 26.25 -10.14 -43.77
C ASP A 351 26.41 -10.09 -42.24
N LEU A 352 27.65 -10.07 -41.74
CA LEU A 352 27.93 -9.94 -40.31
C LEU A 352 27.48 -8.61 -39.73
N THR A 353 27.56 -7.52 -40.51
CA THR A 353 27.11 -6.19 -40.09
C THR A 353 25.59 -6.14 -40.00
N GLU A 354 24.88 -6.75 -40.94
CA GLU A 354 23.41 -6.88 -40.90
C GLU A 354 22.96 -7.74 -39.72
N GLU A 355 23.62 -8.88 -39.49
CA GLU A 355 23.31 -9.75 -38.34
C GLU A 355 23.53 -9.02 -37.00
N LEU A 356 24.60 -8.24 -36.88
CA LEU A 356 24.87 -7.42 -35.71
C LEU A 356 23.75 -6.40 -35.48
N HIS A 357 23.35 -5.67 -36.53
CA HIS A 357 22.27 -4.69 -36.42
C HIS A 357 20.94 -5.35 -36.00
N GLN A 358 20.62 -6.52 -36.56
CA GLN A 358 19.43 -7.27 -36.18
C GLN A 358 19.46 -7.73 -34.71
N LYS A 359 20.64 -8.13 -34.20
CA LYS A 359 20.84 -8.43 -32.78
C LYS A 359 20.64 -7.20 -31.91
N GLU A 360 21.14 -6.04 -32.31
CA GLU A 360 20.94 -4.78 -31.58
C GLU A 360 19.45 -4.41 -31.48
N ILE A 361 18.70 -4.51 -32.58
CA ILE A 361 17.24 -4.29 -32.61
C ILE A 361 16.54 -5.27 -31.64
N THR A 362 16.96 -6.53 -31.67
CA THR A 362 16.38 -7.57 -30.80
C THR A 362 16.65 -7.28 -29.32
N ILE A 363 17.89 -6.91 -28.99
CA ILE A 363 18.28 -6.51 -27.63
C ILE A 363 17.48 -5.29 -27.17
N ALA A 364 17.38 -4.24 -27.99
CA ALA A 364 16.61 -3.04 -27.67
C ALA A 364 15.12 -3.37 -27.40
N THR A 365 14.54 -4.28 -28.18
CA THR A 365 13.16 -4.73 -28.02
C THR A 365 12.97 -5.52 -26.72
N ILE A 366 13.89 -6.44 -26.40
CA ILE A 366 13.86 -7.21 -25.15
C ILE A 366 14.05 -6.28 -23.94
N MET A 367 14.97 -5.32 -24.01
CA MET A 367 15.19 -4.33 -22.95
C MET A 367 13.95 -3.47 -22.69
N LYS A 368 13.27 -3.02 -23.76
CA LYS A 368 12.01 -2.27 -23.64
C LYS A 368 10.93 -3.10 -22.94
N LYS A 369 10.82 -4.39 -23.25
CA LYS A 369 9.90 -5.32 -22.59
C LYS A 369 10.28 -5.58 -21.13
N ALA A 370 11.56 -5.74 -20.82
CA ALA A 370 12.06 -5.92 -19.46
C ALA A 370 11.72 -4.69 -18.60
N ALA A 371 12.01 -3.48 -19.09
CA ALA A 371 11.69 -2.24 -18.38
C ALA A 371 10.17 -2.06 -18.14
N PHE A 372 9.32 -2.52 -19.07
CA PHE A 372 7.88 -2.53 -18.86
C PHE A 372 7.46 -3.49 -17.73
N LEU A 373 7.99 -4.72 -17.72
CA LEU A 373 7.71 -5.72 -16.69
C LEU A 373 8.22 -5.28 -15.31
N GLU A 374 9.40 -4.64 -15.24
CA GLU A 374 9.93 -4.07 -14.00
C GLU A 374 8.99 -3.01 -13.41
N ARG A 375 8.46 -2.10 -14.24
CA ARG A 375 7.48 -1.10 -13.78
C ARG A 375 6.19 -1.75 -13.30
N GLN A 376 5.72 -2.77 -14.01
CA GLN A 376 4.52 -3.52 -13.63
C GLN A 376 4.70 -4.19 -12.26
N LEU A 377 5.80 -4.91 -12.05
CA LEU A 377 6.12 -5.55 -10.77
C LEU A 377 6.25 -4.53 -9.63
N LYS A 378 6.86 -3.37 -9.89
CA LYS A 378 6.99 -2.31 -8.89
C LYS A 378 5.63 -1.78 -8.42
N MET A 379 4.69 -1.56 -9.35
CA MET A 379 3.33 -1.14 -9.00
C MET A 379 2.57 -2.22 -8.24
N GLU A 380 2.69 -3.50 -8.64
CA GLU A 380 2.06 -4.60 -7.91
C GLU A 380 2.58 -4.72 -6.47
N LEU A 381 3.89 -4.55 -6.27
CA LEU A 381 4.50 -4.52 -4.93
C LEU A 381 3.96 -3.36 -4.09
N GLU A 382 3.86 -2.16 -4.66
CA GLU A 382 3.32 -0.99 -3.96
C GLU A 382 1.84 -1.20 -3.55
N ILE A 383 1.02 -1.80 -4.42
CA ILE A 383 -0.37 -2.14 -4.10
C ILE A 383 -0.42 -3.17 -2.97
N LYS A 384 0.42 -4.21 -3.01
CA LYS A 384 0.50 -5.23 -1.97
C LYS A 384 0.93 -4.64 -0.62
N GLU A 385 1.87 -3.71 -0.61
CA GLU A 385 2.32 -3.01 0.60
C GLU A 385 1.22 -2.13 1.20
N LYS A 386 0.48 -1.39 0.36
CA LYS A 386 -0.70 -0.61 0.78
C LYS A 386 -1.79 -1.52 1.37
N MET A 387 -2.02 -2.69 0.78
CA MET A 387 -2.99 -3.67 1.29
C MET A 387 -2.54 -4.27 2.63
N LEU A 388 -1.25 -4.59 2.78
CA LEU A 388 -0.69 -5.08 4.03
C LEU A 388 -0.83 -4.05 5.16
N SER A 389 -0.54 -2.78 4.88
CA SER A 389 -0.71 -1.68 5.84
C SER A 389 -2.16 -1.52 6.30
N LYS A 390 -3.13 -1.61 5.36
CA LYS A 390 -4.57 -1.62 5.70
C LYS A 390 -4.96 -2.81 6.57
N GLN A 391 -4.43 -4.00 6.27
CA GLN A 391 -4.67 -5.21 7.07
C GLN A 391 -4.14 -5.04 8.50
N GLN A 392 -2.92 -4.51 8.67
CA GLN A 392 -2.34 -4.27 10.00
C GLN A 392 -3.20 -3.32 10.85
N VAL A 393 -3.73 -2.24 10.26
CA VAL A 393 -4.63 -1.32 10.95
C VAL A 393 -5.94 -2.01 11.35
N SER A 394 -6.51 -2.83 10.46
CA SER A 394 -7.71 -3.61 10.76
C SER A 394 -7.48 -4.59 11.91
N ASP A 395 -6.36 -5.32 11.89
CA ASP A 395 -5.96 -6.25 12.95
C ASP A 395 -5.77 -5.53 14.30
N MET A 396 -5.17 -4.35 14.30
CA MET A 396 -5.03 -3.52 15.51
C MET A 396 -6.40 -3.08 16.05
N ARG A 397 -7.31 -2.62 15.19
CA ARG A 397 -8.68 -2.24 15.59
C ARG A 397 -9.44 -3.44 16.14
N TYR A 398 -9.34 -4.59 15.49
CA TYR A 398 -9.98 -5.81 15.95
C TYR A 398 -9.44 -6.27 17.31
N LYS A 399 -8.12 -6.20 17.53
CA LYS A 399 -7.52 -6.47 18.85
C LYS A 399 -8.02 -5.49 19.92
N ALA A 400 -8.14 -4.20 19.60
CA ALA A 400 -8.66 -3.19 20.52
C ALA A 400 -10.12 -3.47 20.90
N VAL A 401 -10.99 -3.73 19.93
CA VAL A 401 -12.40 -4.08 20.15
C VAL A 401 -12.53 -5.40 20.95
N ARG A 402 -11.64 -6.37 20.72
CA ARG A 402 -11.60 -7.61 21.49
C ARG A 402 -11.23 -7.36 22.95
N THR A 403 -10.23 -6.51 23.21
CA THR A 403 -9.85 -6.18 24.59
C THR A 403 -10.95 -5.39 25.30
N GLU A 404 -11.62 -4.48 24.60
CA GLU A 404 -12.76 -3.75 25.13
C GLU A 404 -13.93 -4.69 25.44
N ASN A 405 -14.30 -5.59 24.54
CA ASN A 405 -15.34 -6.59 24.80
C ASN A 405 -14.99 -7.53 25.95
N THR A 406 -13.71 -7.87 26.11
CA THR A 406 -13.26 -8.69 27.24
C THR A 406 -13.39 -7.92 28.55
N HIS A 407 -13.01 -6.64 28.55
CA HIS A 407 -13.17 -5.76 29.70
C HIS A 407 -14.64 -5.55 30.07
N LEU A 408 -15.49 -5.23 29.09
CA LEU A 408 -16.93 -5.08 29.27
C LEU A 408 -17.56 -6.39 29.77
N LYS A 409 -17.15 -7.54 29.23
CA LYS A 409 -17.58 -8.85 29.74
C LYS A 409 -17.16 -9.06 31.19
N GLY A 410 -15.94 -8.67 31.57
CA GLY A 410 -15.48 -8.69 32.96
C GLY A 410 -16.27 -7.75 33.88
N MET A 411 -16.62 -6.55 33.39
CA MET A 411 -17.43 -5.57 34.13
C MET A 411 -18.90 -5.97 34.27
N MET A 412 -19.45 -6.70 33.29
CA MET A 412 -20.81 -7.23 33.37
C MET A 412 -20.94 -8.40 34.35
N GLY A 413 -19.82 -8.95 34.82
CA GLY A 413 -19.80 -10.12 35.71
C GLY A 413 -20.37 -11.37 35.05
N ASP A 414 -20.21 -12.53 35.71
CA ASP A 414 -20.92 -13.76 35.35
C ASP A 414 -22.42 -13.58 35.64
N LEU A 415 -23.10 -12.81 34.79
CA LEU A 415 -24.54 -12.85 34.66
C LEU A 415 -24.87 -14.18 33.99
N ASP A 416 -24.93 -15.24 34.80
CA ASP A 416 -25.52 -16.51 34.43
C ASP A 416 -26.96 -16.21 33.96
N PRO A 417 -27.27 -16.34 32.64
CA PRO A 417 -28.60 -16.03 32.12
C PRO A 417 -29.69 -16.92 32.72
N GLY A 418 -29.31 -18.00 33.44
CA GLY A 418 -30.21 -18.97 34.05
C GLY A 418 -30.91 -18.53 35.35
N GLN A 419 -30.41 -17.52 36.08
CA GLN A 419 -30.97 -17.20 37.41
C GLN A 419 -32.18 -16.26 37.40
N TYR A 420 -32.40 -15.49 36.34
CA TYR A 420 -33.54 -14.56 36.28
C TYR A 420 -34.90 -15.24 36.03
N MET A 421 -34.91 -16.52 35.65
CA MET A 421 -36.14 -17.26 35.35
C MET A 421 -36.55 -18.26 36.44
N THR A 422 -35.68 -18.49 37.45
CA THR A 422 -35.93 -19.49 38.51
C THR A 422 -36.32 -18.88 39.87
N SER A 423 -36.26 -17.57 40.02
CA SER A 423 -36.57 -16.88 41.29
C SER A 423 -38.02 -16.36 41.41
N GLU A 424 -38.94 -16.72 40.51
CA GLU A 424 -40.37 -16.35 40.61
C GLU A 424 -41.17 -17.27 41.54
N ILE A 425 -40.54 -18.22 42.23
CA ILE A 425 -41.24 -19.11 43.17
C ILE A 425 -40.37 -19.31 44.41
N THR A 426 -40.46 -18.42 45.39
CA THR A 426 -40.39 -18.72 46.85
C THR A 426 -40.44 -17.44 47.70
N ASP A 427 -41.51 -17.32 48.49
CA ASP A 427 -41.89 -16.19 49.34
C ASP A 427 -41.05 -15.99 50.61
N ILE A 428 -39.71 -15.84 50.51
CA ILE A 428 -38.87 -15.54 51.70
C ILE A 428 -37.93 -14.34 51.52
N LYS A 429 -37.81 -13.72 50.33
CA LYS A 429 -36.88 -12.58 50.08
C LYS A 429 -37.51 -11.23 49.74
N SER A 430 -38.81 -11.06 49.97
CA SER A 430 -39.56 -9.83 49.61
C SER A 430 -39.18 -8.58 50.45
N LEU A 431 -38.75 -8.76 51.71
CA LEU A 431 -38.49 -7.63 52.61
C LEU A 431 -37.15 -6.91 52.35
N ASP A 432 -36.11 -7.64 51.92
CA ASP A 432 -34.78 -7.06 51.67
C ASP A 432 -34.69 -6.34 50.32
N PHE A 433 -35.46 -6.77 49.33
CA PHE A 433 -35.48 -6.13 48.01
C PHE A 433 -36.16 -4.75 48.05
N THR A 434 -37.26 -4.63 48.80
CA THR A 434 -37.97 -3.35 48.94
C THR A 434 -37.11 -2.31 49.67
N ASN A 435 -36.37 -2.70 50.70
CA ASN A 435 -35.45 -1.79 51.42
C ASN A 435 -34.30 -1.30 50.53
N ARG A 436 -33.71 -2.20 49.72
CA ARG A 436 -32.63 -1.83 48.78
C ARG A 436 -33.14 -0.93 47.66
N GLU A 437 -34.33 -1.19 47.15
CA GLU A 437 -34.99 -0.40 46.11
C GLU A 437 -35.34 1.01 46.62
N HIS A 438 -35.85 1.14 47.86
CA HIS A 438 -36.13 2.42 48.50
C HIS A 438 -34.85 3.22 48.79
N SER A 439 -33.77 2.55 49.18
CA SER A 439 -32.46 3.17 49.37
C SER A 439 -31.86 3.69 48.04
N ARG A 440 -32.02 2.92 46.96
CA ARG A 440 -31.65 3.35 45.59
C ARG A 440 -32.47 4.57 45.14
N HIS A 441 -33.79 4.53 45.29
CA HIS A 441 -34.66 5.66 44.92
C HIS A 441 -34.34 6.92 45.73
N THR A 442 -34.07 6.77 47.03
CA THR A 442 -33.66 7.90 47.89
C THR A 442 -32.31 8.49 47.46
N SER A 443 -31.36 7.64 47.05
CA SER A 443 -30.05 8.08 46.58
C SER A 443 -30.11 8.76 45.21
N ILE A 444 -30.92 8.23 44.30
CA ILE A 444 -31.18 8.83 42.98
C ILE A 444 -31.81 10.21 43.14
N ASN A 445 -32.85 10.34 43.97
CA ASN A 445 -33.46 11.64 44.25
C ASN A 445 -32.44 12.63 44.83
N LYS A 446 -31.59 12.23 45.79
CA LYS A 446 -30.55 13.11 46.34
C LYS A 446 -29.57 13.59 45.26
N LEU A 447 -29.12 12.69 44.38
CA LEU A 447 -28.22 13.02 43.28
C LEU A 447 -28.89 13.92 42.24
N GLU A 448 -30.17 13.74 41.95
CA GLU A 448 -30.92 14.61 41.04
C GLU A 448 -31.05 16.03 41.59
N HIS A 449 -31.36 16.18 42.88
CA HIS A 449 -31.41 17.50 43.53
C HIS A 449 -30.04 18.18 43.55
N GLU A 450 -28.97 17.42 43.78
CA GLU A 450 -27.61 17.93 43.72
C GLU A 450 -27.20 18.32 42.29
N ASN A 451 -27.58 17.53 41.28
CA ASN A 451 -27.35 17.86 39.87
C ASN A 451 -28.08 19.14 39.47
N GLU A 452 -29.32 19.32 39.92
CA GLU A 452 -30.11 20.51 39.64
C GLU A 452 -29.53 21.75 40.34
N ARG A 453 -29.02 21.59 41.56
CA ARG A 453 -28.28 22.64 42.27
C ARG A 453 -26.98 23.01 41.53
N LEU A 454 -26.19 22.03 41.10
CA LEU A 454 -24.95 22.26 40.35
C LEU A 454 -25.21 22.91 38.98
N ARG A 455 -26.29 22.55 38.30
CA ARG A 455 -26.73 23.21 37.07
C ARG A 455 -27.10 24.68 37.31
N ASN A 456 -27.81 24.96 38.40
CA ASN A 456 -28.13 26.32 38.80
C ASN A 456 -26.88 27.13 39.19
N ASP A 457 -25.91 26.51 39.88
CA ASP A 457 -24.65 27.15 40.22
C ASP A 457 -23.76 27.39 39.00
N LEU A 458 -23.75 26.47 38.02
CA LEU A 458 -23.12 26.67 36.71
C LEU A 458 -23.79 27.81 35.92
N ALA A 459 -25.12 27.90 35.96
CA ALA A 459 -25.85 28.99 35.32
C ALA A 459 -25.53 30.35 35.98
N LYS A 460 -25.39 30.39 37.31
CA LYS A 460 -24.97 31.58 38.07
C LYS A 460 -23.50 31.96 37.83
N LEU A 461 -22.60 30.98 37.71
CA LEU A 461 -21.20 31.21 37.35
C LEU A 461 -21.06 31.77 35.93
N ARG A 462 -21.90 31.29 35.00
CA ARG A 462 -21.98 31.83 33.63
C ARG A 462 -22.53 33.25 33.57
N SER A 463 -23.41 33.66 34.49
CA SER A 463 -23.96 35.01 34.51
C SER A 463 -23.12 36.02 35.31
N ASN A 464 -22.32 35.57 36.28
CA ASN A 464 -21.54 36.43 37.17
C ASN A 464 -20.03 36.52 36.83
N GLY A 465 -19.55 35.73 35.86
CA GLY A 465 -18.13 35.64 35.51
C GLY A 465 -17.79 36.26 34.15
N LYS A 466 -17.15 37.44 34.18
CA LYS A 466 -16.35 37.96 33.07
C LYS A 466 -15.40 36.87 32.54
N SER A 467 -15.26 36.81 31.21
CA SER A 467 -14.58 35.79 30.42
C SER A 467 -13.20 35.36 30.95
N ALA A 468 -13.11 34.15 31.49
CA ALA A 468 -11.84 33.44 31.69
C ALA A 468 -11.51 32.47 30.53
N TRP A 469 -12.32 32.44 29.47
CA TRP A 469 -12.22 31.46 28.37
C TRP A 469 -12.24 32.10 26.96
N ALA A 470 -11.70 33.31 26.82
CA ALA A 470 -11.63 33.99 25.52
C ALA A 470 -10.55 33.42 24.55
N ASN A 471 -9.77 32.40 24.95
CA ASN A 471 -8.63 31.91 24.17
C ASN A 471 -8.86 30.60 23.39
N GLN A 472 -10.04 29.99 23.46
CA GLN A 472 -10.32 28.76 22.70
C GLN A 472 -10.77 29.06 21.25
N ASN A 473 -11.39 30.23 21.01
CA ASN A 473 -12.00 30.56 19.71
C ASN A 473 -11.00 31.08 18.67
N THR A 474 -9.79 31.48 19.05
CA THR A 474 -8.80 32.04 18.12
C THR A 474 -8.15 30.97 17.22
N TYR A 475 -8.10 29.70 17.66
CA TYR A 475 -7.47 28.61 16.92
C TYR A 475 -8.41 27.96 15.90
N GLU A 476 -9.71 27.84 16.23
CA GLU A 476 -10.71 27.31 15.30
C GLU A 476 -11.10 28.32 14.20
N GLU A 477 -11.06 29.62 14.51
CA GLU A 477 -11.41 30.68 13.56
C GLU A 477 -10.29 30.90 12.52
N MET A 478 -9.02 30.74 12.90
CA MET A 478 -7.87 30.74 11.99
C MET A 478 -7.93 29.56 11.01
N GLY A 479 -8.28 28.35 11.49
CA GLY A 479 -8.42 27.15 10.67
C GLY A 479 -9.55 27.20 9.65
N ARG A 480 -10.65 27.90 9.97
CA ARG A 480 -11.77 28.11 9.03
C ARG A 480 -11.44 29.16 7.96
N TYR A 481 -10.69 30.20 8.29
CA TYR A 481 -10.23 31.20 7.30
C TYR A 481 -9.19 30.63 6.31
N THR A 482 -8.30 29.76 6.75
CA THR A 482 -7.30 29.12 5.87
C THR A 482 -7.92 28.14 4.89
N TYR A 483 -8.93 27.37 5.31
CA TYR A 483 -9.65 26.44 4.42
C TYR A 483 -10.52 27.17 3.39
N GLN A 484 -11.11 28.31 3.76
CA GLN A 484 -11.93 29.11 2.86
C GLN A 484 -11.11 29.90 1.83
N ASN A 485 -9.86 30.27 2.14
CA ASN A 485 -8.93 30.93 1.20
C ASN A 485 -8.30 29.94 0.19
N GLN A 486 -8.03 28.69 0.59
CA GLN A 486 -7.55 27.65 -0.35
C GLN A 486 -8.59 27.32 -1.43
N MET A 487 -9.88 27.23 -1.07
CA MET A 487 -10.97 27.01 -2.05
C MET A 487 -11.22 28.21 -3.00
N LYS A 488 -10.77 29.41 -2.64
CA LYS A 488 -10.87 30.61 -3.49
C LYS A 488 -9.68 30.77 -4.44
N MET A 489 -8.51 30.25 -4.10
CA MET A 489 -7.33 30.24 -4.99
C MET A 489 -7.49 29.18 -6.09
N GLU A 490 -8.05 28.01 -5.77
CA GLU A 490 -8.26 26.91 -6.73
C GLU A 490 -9.31 27.25 -7.82
N LYS A 491 -10.31 28.10 -7.49
CA LYS A 491 -11.29 28.59 -8.47
C LYS A 491 -10.79 29.72 -9.38
N ASN A 492 -9.65 30.33 -9.05
CA ASN A 492 -9.08 31.45 -9.82
C ASN A 492 -7.99 30.99 -10.81
N GLU A 493 -7.39 29.81 -10.61
CA GLU A 493 -6.46 29.22 -11.60
C GLU A 493 -7.20 28.62 -12.81
N ASP A 494 -8.40 28.08 -12.64
CA ASP A 494 -9.22 27.55 -13.75
C ASP A 494 -9.83 28.63 -14.65
N ARG A 495 -9.78 29.91 -14.25
CA ARG A 495 -10.33 31.03 -15.03
C ARG A 495 -9.33 31.74 -15.93
N LEU A 496 -8.03 31.40 -15.87
CA LEU A 496 -7.00 32.05 -16.70
C LEU A 496 -6.63 31.26 -17.97
N SER A 497 -7.21 30.08 -18.16
CA SER A 497 -6.88 29.20 -19.30
C SER A 497 -7.90 29.22 -20.44
N GLN A 498 -8.93 30.07 -20.37
CA GLN A 498 -10.00 30.13 -21.36
C GLN A 498 -10.14 31.54 -21.94
N ASP A 499 -9.16 31.97 -22.71
CA ASP A 499 -9.38 33.04 -23.67
C ASP A 499 -8.48 32.90 -24.90
N ARG A 500 -8.92 32.04 -25.83
CA ARG A 500 -8.70 32.16 -27.29
C ARG A 500 -9.72 31.31 -28.05
N GLU A 501 -10.77 31.94 -28.54
CA GLU A 501 -11.50 31.45 -29.73
C GLU A 501 -10.59 31.51 -30.97
N PRO A 502 -10.82 30.62 -31.97
CA PRO A 502 -11.66 31.06 -33.10
C PRO A 502 -12.58 29.98 -33.71
N ASN A 503 -13.83 30.41 -33.98
CA ASN A 503 -14.64 30.21 -35.19
C ASN A 503 -15.08 28.80 -35.67
N ARG A 504 -16.34 28.50 -35.34
CA ARG A 504 -17.48 28.09 -36.21
C ARG A 504 -17.17 27.40 -37.57
N SER A 505 -17.63 26.14 -37.71
CA SER A 505 -18.51 25.72 -38.82
C SER A 505 -19.22 24.37 -38.55
N VAL A 506 -20.43 24.26 -39.11
CA VAL A 506 -21.53 23.33 -38.84
C VAL A 506 -21.53 22.14 -39.81
N THR A 507 -21.69 20.88 -39.36
CA THR A 507 -22.48 19.80 -40.04
C THR A 507 -22.62 18.53 -39.16
N PRO A 508 -23.71 17.72 -39.28
CA PRO A 508 -24.09 16.65 -38.33
C PRO A 508 -23.60 15.25 -38.73
N PRO A 509 -23.69 14.22 -37.85
CA PRO A 509 -23.07 12.91 -38.06
C PRO A 509 -24.00 11.88 -38.73
N LEU A 510 -23.41 10.96 -39.50
CA LEU A 510 -24.05 9.71 -39.97
C LEU A 510 -23.16 8.49 -39.64
N PRO A 511 -23.75 7.28 -39.56
CA PRO A 511 -23.27 6.18 -38.70
C PRO A 511 -22.29 5.21 -39.40
N PRO A 512 -21.62 4.30 -38.64
CA PRO A 512 -20.60 3.40 -39.19
C PRO A 512 -21.14 2.00 -39.52
N LEU A 513 -20.68 1.41 -40.63
CA LEU A 513 -20.79 -0.03 -40.95
C LEU A 513 -19.74 -0.42 -42.03
N PRO A 514 -19.39 -1.71 -42.25
CA PRO A 514 -18.25 -2.36 -41.60
C PRO A 514 -17.21 -2.93 -42.60
N PHE A 515 -16.11 -3.41 -42.01
CA PHE A 515 -15.00 -4.21 -42.55
C PHE A 515 -15.24 -5.03 -43.84
N GLN A 516 -14.27 -4.95 -44.77
CA GLN A 516 -13.89 -6.07 -45.65
C GLN A 516 -12.37 -6.17 -45.84
N THR A 517 -11.90 -7.40 -45.67
CA THR A 517 -10.60 -7.97 -46.04
C THR A 517 -10.46 -8.16 -47.55
N ARG A 518 -9.29 -7.83 -48.15
CA ARG A 518 -8.73 -8.61 -49.28
C ARG A 518 -7.26 -8.27 -49.61
N GLU A 519 -6.58 -9.29 -50.12
CA GLU A 519 -5.14 -9.45 -50.37
C GLU A 519 -4.61 -8.81 -51.67
N MET A 520 -3.28 -8.59 -51.65
CA MET A 520 -2.24 -8.67 -52.71
C MET A 520 -2.53 -8.18 -54.15
N THR A 521 -1.69 -7.24 -54.62
CA THR A 521 -0.90 -7.36 -55.88
C THR A 521 0.04 -6.14 -56.10
N SER A 522 1.29 -6.42 -56.53
CA SER A 522 2.23 -5.50 -57.22
C SER A 522 1.93 -5.56 -58.75
N PRO A 523 2.55 -4.82 -59.74
CA PRO A 523 3.80 -4.02 -59.71
C PRO A 523 3.91 -2.76 -60.66
N LEU A 524 5.05 -2.03 -60.51
CA LEU A 524 5.94 -1.37 -61.52
C LEU A 524 5.70 0.05 -62.16
N VAL A 525 6.80 0.86 -62.12
CA VAL A 525 7.38 1.88 -63.07
C VAL A 525 7.24 3.41 -62.82
N SER A 526 8.41 4.06 -62.66
CA SER A 526 8.90 5.45 -62.98
C SER A 526 8.22 6.70 -62.39
N ASP A 527 8.87 7.86 -62.25
CA ASP A 527 10.27 8.34 -62.03
C ASP A 527 10.12 9.85 -61.71
N ASP A 528 11.06 10.42 -60.94
CA ASP A 528 11.34 11.85 -60.69
C ASP A 528 10.20 12.88 -60.41
N GLU A 529 10.20 13.46 -59.19
CA GLU A 529 10.45 14.90 -58.96
C GLU A 529 10.39 15.28 -57.45
N VAL A 530 11.50 15.88 -56.97
CA VAL A 530 11.61 16.95 -55.96
C VAL A 530 10.78 16.82 -54.66
N PHE A 531 11.46 16.44 -53.58
CA PHE A 531 10.96 16.49 -52.19
C PHE A 531 10.66 17.93 -51.71
N PRO A 532 9.43 18.23 -51.23
CA PRO A 532 9.21 19.23 -50.21
C PRO A 532 9.33 18.58 -48.83
N LEU A 533 10.14 19.22 -48.00
CA LEU A 533 10.32 18.98 -46.57
C LEU A 533 8.97 18.92 -45.84
N SER A 534 8.63 17.75 -45.29
CA SER A 534 8.02 17.49 -43.96
C SER A 534 7.33 16.12 -43.97
N PRO A 535 7.64 15.19 -43.06
CA PRO A 535 6.85 13.96 -42.91
C PRO A 535 5.42 14.32 -42.47
N PRO A 536 4.38 13.70 -43.05
CA PRO A 536 3.04 13.75 -42.48
C PRO A 536 3.05 13.07 -41.11
N ASP A 537 2.34 13.64 -40.13
CA ASP A 537 2.14 13.03 -38.82
C ASP A 537 1.48 11.65 -38.97
N ILE A 538 2.31 10.59 -39.03
CA ILE A 538 1.85 9.21 -38.96
C ILE A 538 1.49 8.97 -37.49
N VAL A 539 0.22 9.21 -37.17
CA VAL A 539 -0.37 8.77 -35.91
C VAL A 539 -0.27 7.25 -35.86
N PHE A 540 0.63 6.74 -35.02
CA PHE A 540 0.88 5.32 -34.83
C PHE A 540 -0.44 4.59 -34.48
N PRO A 541 -0.74 3.43 -35.11
CA PRO A 541 -1.89 2.58 -34.76
C PRO A 541 -1.91 2.17 -33.28
N ALA A 542 -0.74 2.07 -32.66
CA ALA A 542 -0.58 1.79 -31.24
C ALA A 542 -1.10 2.92 -30.33
N SER A 543 -1.05 4.19 -30.78
CA SER A 543 -1.58 5.33 -30.01
C SER A 543 -3.11 5.37 -30.05
N LEU A 544 -3.71 5.02 -31.20
CA LEU A 544 -5.16 4.94 -31.36
C LEU A 544 -5.74 3.77 -30.54
N ALA A 545 -5.05 2.62 -30.52
CA ALA A 545 -5.43 1.48 -29.70
C ALA A 545 -5.32 1.79 -28.20
N ALA A 546 -4.27 2.50 -27.77
CA ALA A 546 -4.12 2.95 -26.39
C ALA A 546 -5.21 3.98 -26.01
N GLN A 547 -5.54 4.91 -26.90
CA GLN A 547 -6.60 5.89 -26.69
C GLN A 547 -7.98 5.22 -26.58
N HIS A 548 -8.27 4.23 -27.43
CA HIS A 548 -9.50 3.46 -27.35
C HIS A 548 -9.58 2.64 -26.05
N PHE A 549 -8.46 2.05 -25.61
CA PHE A 549 -8.39 1.33 -24.34
C PHE A 549 -8.67 2.24 -23.14
N LEU A 550 -8.09 3.45 -23.13
CA LEU A 550 -8.32 4.44 -22.08
C LEU A 550 -9.78 4.92 -22.03
N LEU A 551 -10.40 5.18 -23.18
CA LEU A 551 -11.81 5.55 -23.26
C LEU A 551 -12.74 4.42 -22.79
N GLU A 552 -12.40 3.17 -23.12
CA GLU A 552 -13.17 2.01 -22.67
C GLU A 552 -13.00 1.76 -21.15
N GLU A 553 -11.80 1.94 -20.61
CA GLU A 553 -11.56 1.92 -19.15
C GLU A 553 -12.32 3.03 -18.43
N GLU A 554 -12.32 4.25 -18.98
CA GLU A 554 -13.07 5.37 -18.41
C GLU A 554 -14.58 5.08 -18.40
N LYS A 555 -15.09 4.44 -19.46
CA LYS A 555 -16.49 3.99 -19.52
C LYS A 555 -16.78 2.91 -18.49
N ARG A 556 -15.92 1.89 -18.35
CA ARG A 556 -16.03 0.85 -17.31
C ARG A 556 -16.02 1.44 -15.91
N ALA A 557 -15.16 2.42 -15.65
CA ALA A 557 -15.08 3.12 -14.37
C ALA A 557 -16.40 3.85 -14.05
N LYS A 558 -16.98 4.57 -15.02
CA LYS A 558 -18.27 5.25 -14.87
C LYS A 558 -19.44 4.29 -14.66
N GLU A 559 -19.43 3.12 -15.32
CA GLU A 559 -20.44 2.08 -15.11
C GLU A 559 -20.33 1.47 -13.71
N PHE A 560 -19.10 1.20 -13.25
CA PHE A 560 -18.85 0.71 -11.89
C PHE A 560 -19.27 1.71 -10.83
N GLU A 561 -18.98 3.00 -11.04
CA GLU A 561 -19.41 4.09 -10.16
C GLU A 561 -20.95 4.16 -10.06
N LYS A 562 -21.66 4.06 -11.19
CA LYS A 562 -23.13 4.00 -11.20
C LYS A 562 -23.67 2.79 -10.42
N LEU A 563 -23.05 1.63 -10.59
CA LEU A 563 -23.45 0.41 -9.88
C LEU A 563 -23.22 0.56 -8.37
N LEU A 564 -22.09 1.13 -7.97
CA LEU A 564 -21.76 1.40 -6.58
C LEU A 564 -22.76 2.38 -5.94
N ASN A 565 -23.07 3.48 -6.64
CA ASN A 565 -24.04 4.47 -6.17
C ASN A 565 -25.44 3.86 -6.03
N THR A 566 -25.87 3.03 -6.99
CA THR A 566 -27.14 2.31 -6.90
C THR A 566 -27.19 1.40 -5.67
N HIS A 567 -26.10 0.68 -5.41
CA HIS A 567 -26.02 -0.21 -4.24
C HIS A 567 -26.03 0.58 -2.91
N ILE A 568 -25.34 1.73 -2.87
CA ILE A 568 -25.37 2.63 -1.71
C ILE A 568 -26.79 3.15 -1.47
N ASP A 569 -27.51 3.55 -2.51
CA ASP A 569 -28.90 4.01 -2.40
C ASP A 569 -29.84 2.91 -1.89
N GLU A 570 -29.65 1.66 -2.36
CA GLU A 570 -30.40 0.50 -1.87
C GLU A 570 -30.13 0.23 -0.39
N LEU A 571 -28.86 0.29 0.02
CA LEU A 571 -28.46 0.13 1.43
C LEU A 571 -29.05 1.23 2.31
N GLN A 572 -29.05 2.48 1.83
CA GLN A 572 -29.67 3.60 2.53
C GLN A 572 -31.18 3.40 2.68
N LYS A 573 -31.88 3.01 1.61
CA LYS A 573 -33.32 2.70 1.65
C LYS A 573 -33.64 1.54 2.60
N HIS A 574 -32.83 0.48 2.59
CA HIS A 574 -33.01 -0.65 3.51
C HIS A 574 -32.79 -0.23 4.96
N THR A 575 -31.78 0.61 5.21
CA THR A 575 -31.48 1.17 6.53
C THR A 575 -32.63 2.05 7.00
N GLU A 576 -33.12 2.95 6.17
CA GLU A 576 -34.26 3.83 6.47
C GLU A 576 -35.55 3.04 6.72
N PHE A 577 -35.86 2.05 5.87
CA PHE A 577 -36.98 1.15 6.07
C PHE A 577 -36.91 0.42 7.42
N THR A 578 -35.73 -0.09 7.75
CA THR A 578 -35.49 -0.77 9.03
C THR A 578 -35.68 0.19 10.20
N LEU A 579 -35.09 1.39 10.12
CA LEU A 579 -35.23 2.42 11.14
C LEU A 579 -36.70 2.80 11.35
N ASN A 580 -37.44 3.04 10.27
CA ASN A 580 -38.86 3.43 10.29
C ASN A 580 -39.75 2.31 10.84
N LYS A 581 -39.45 1.04 10.52
CA LYS A 581 -40.14 -0.12 11.10
C LYS A 581 -40.00 -0.14 12.63
N TYR A 582 -38.81 0.08 13.17
CA TYR A 582 -38.58 0.07 14.61
C TYR A 582 -39.05 1.34 15.32
N THR A 583 -39.03 2.51 14.66
CA THR A 583 -39.61 3.75 15.22
C THR A 583 -41.14 3.69 15.28
N LYS A 584 -41.81 3.18 14.24
CA LYS A 584 -43.28 2.95 14.27
C LYS A 584 -43.70 1.93 15.33
N LEU A 585 -42.91 0.87 15.53
CA LEU A 585 -43.13 -0.08 16.63
C LEU A 585 -43.00 0.56 18.02
N LYS A 586 -42.14 1.58 18.16
CA LYS A 586 -41.95 2.33 19.41
C LYS A 586 -43.10 3.31 19.67
N GLN A 587 -43.68 3.90 18.61
CA GLN A 587 -44.80 4.85 18.73
C GLN A 587 -46.14 4.17 19.00
N ASN A 588 -46.37 2.96 18.45
CA ASN A 588 -47.55 2.13 18.73
C ASN A 588 -47.55 1.45 20.12
N ARG A 589 -46.46 1.58 20.91
CA ARG A 589 -46.39 1.13 22.30
C ARG A 589 -46.66 2.24 23.33
N HIS A 590 -46.87 3.47 22.86
CA HIS A 590 -47.16 4.64 23.70
C HIS A 590 -48.58 5.22 23.48
N ILE A 591 -49.45 4.46 22.82
CA ILE A 591 -50.92 4.62 22.82
C ILE A 591 -51.46 3.34 23.45
#